data_AF-A0A926BSZ6-F1
#
_entry.id   AF-A0A926BSZ6-F1
#
_cell.length_a   1.000
_cell.length_b   1.000
_cell.length_c   1.000
_cell.angle_alpha   90.00
_cell.angle_beta   90.00
_cell.angle_gamma   90.00
#
_symmetry.space_group_name_H-M   'P 1'
#
loop_
_entity.id
_entity.type
_entity.pdbx_description
1 polymer ?
#
loop_
_entity_poly.entity_id
_entity_poly.type
_entity_poly.pdbx_seq_one_letter_code
_entity_poly.pdbx_strand_id
1 'polypeptide(L)'
;IIVLNPAEPPLIMRDTVYVLCEPTDPAAITASIRETVAKVAEYVPGYRMLKEPIIDEVSVSIPDLGDFTGLKVTCLLEVEGAAHYLPKYAGNLDIMTSAALRMGEKIAQHLERKSVAAG
;
A
#
# COMPACT_ATOMS: atom_id res chain seq x y z
N ILE A 1 0.80 -12.97 -3.42
CA ILE A 1 -0.18 -14.09 -3.37
C ILE A 1 -1.57 -13.48 -3.35
N ILE A 2 -2.52 -13.99 -4.14
CA ILE A 2 -3.92 -13.56 -4.09
C ILE A 2 -4.76 -14.70 -3.52
N VAL A 3 -5.63 -14.38 -2.56
CA VAL A 3 -6.54 -15.35 -1.92
C VAL A 3 -7.97 -14.83 -2.08
N LEU A 4 -8.84 -15.68 -2.63
CA LEU A 4 -10.26 -15.38 -2.77
C LEU A 4 -11.01 -16.09 -1.65
N ASN A 5 -11.78 -15.32 -0.87
CA ASN A 5 -12.52 -15.85 0.27
C ASN A 5 -14.03 -15.56 0.10
N PRO A 6 -14.89 -16.59 -0.06
CA PRO A 6 -16.32 -16.43 -0.29
C PRO A 6 -17.15 -16.29 1.00
N ALA A 7 -16.54 -15.83 2.11
CA ALA A 7 -17.24 -15.66 3.38
C ALA A 7 -18.40 -14.65 3.30
N GLU A 8 -19.42 -14.88 4.14
CA GLU A 8 -20.57 -13.99 4.34
C GLU A 8 -20.61 -13.53 5.82
N PRO A 9 -20.60 -12.21 6.11
CA PRO A 9 -20.58 -11.10 5.15
C PRO A 9 -19.24 -10.99 4.38
N PRO A 10 -19.22 -10.37 3.18
CA PRO A 10 -18.00 -10.23 2.40
C PRO A 10 -16.91 -9.49 3.17
N LEU A 11 -15.68 -9.98 3.06
CA LEU A 11 -14.55 -9.42 3.77
C LEU A 11 -14.08 -8.11 3.12
N ILE A 12 -13.73 -7.13 3.95
CA ILE A 12 -12.92 -5.98 3.51
C ILE A 12 -11.60 -6.51 2.95
N MET A 13 -11.13 -5.90 1.86
CA MET A 13 -9.82 -6.23 1.27
C MET A 13 -8.72 -6.06 2.31
N ARG A 14 -7.84 -7.06 2.40
CA ARG A 14 -6.64 -7.03 3.23
C ARG A 14 -5.42 -7.36 2.40
N ASP A 15 -4.35 -6.63 2.65
CA ASP A 15 -3.03 -6.90 2.09
C ASP A 15 -2.04 -7.10 3.24
N THR A 16 -1.13 -8.06 3.06
CA THR A 16 0.01 -8.23 3.94
C THR A 16 1.28 -8.07 3.12
N VAL A 17 2.12 -7.12 3.51
CA VAL A 17 3.40 -6.86 2.86
C VAL A 17 4.50 -7.35 3.78
N TYR A 18 5.32 -8.27 3.28
CA TYR A 18 6.54 -8.72 3.92
C TYR A 18 7.74 -8.15 3.17
N VAL A 19 8.67 -7.52 3.89
CA VAL A 19 9.93 -7.01 3.34
C VAL A 19 11.07 -7.56 4.18
N LEU A 20 12.08 -8.12 3.51
CA LEU A 20 13.37 -8.40 4.12
C LEU A 20 14.31 -7.24 3.80
N CYS A 21 14.89 -6.61 4.81
CA CYS A 21 15.80 -5.48 4.66
C CYS A 21 16.99 -5.55 5.63
N GLU A 22 18.12 -4.97 5.22
CA GLU A 22 19.29 -4.88 6.08
C GLU A 22 18.95 -4.19 7.41
N PRO A 23 19.72 -4.46 8.48
CA PRO A 23 19.55 -3.79 9.78
C PRO A 23 19.45 -2.27 9.61
N THR A 24 18.27 -1.74 9.92
CA THR A 24 17.89 -0.34 9.72
C THR A 24 17.12 0.13 10.95
N ASP A 25 17.18 1.43 11.27
CA ASP A 25 16.42 1.99 12.40
C ASP A 25 14.91 1.68 12.29
N PRO A 26 14.32 0.91 13.23
CA PRO A 26 12.90 0.58 13.23
C PRO A 26 11.99 1.81 13.30
N ALA A 27 12.43 2.89 13.94
CA ALA A 27 11.65 4.12 14.05
C ALA A 27 11.56 4.83 12.69
N ALA A 28 12.68 4.92 11.95
CA ALA A 28 12.72 5.44 10.59
C ALA A 28 11.84 4.63 9.63
N ILE A 29 11.89 3.28 9.71
CA ILE A 29 11.02 2.40 8.93
C ILE A 29 9.54 2.72 9.21
N THR A 30 9.18 2.76 10.49
CA THR A 30 7.79 3.01 10.90
C THR A 30 7.29 4.38 10.45
N ALA A 31 8.12 5.43 10.58
CA ALA A 31 7.79 6.78 10.12
C ALA A 31 7.56 6.83 8.60
N SER A 32 8.45 6.21 7.82
CA SER A 32 8.33 6.13 6.35
C SER A 32 7.06 5.40 5.90
N ILE A 33 6.71 4.29 6.56
CA ILE A 33 5.48 3.55 6.29
C ILE A 33 4.26 4.42 6.58
N ARG A 34 4.22 5.10 7.74
CA ARG A 34 3.11 6.00 8.10
C ARG A 34 2.94 7.14 7.11
N GLU A 35 4.04 7.76 6.67
CA GLU A 35 4.01 8.80 5.65
C GLU A 35 3.46 8.26 4.32
N THR A 36 3.88 7.08 3.92
CA THR A 36 3.39 6.42 2.71
C THR A 36 1.90 6.10 2.80
N VAL A 37 1.44 5.55 3.93
CA VAL A 37 0.02 5.27 4.17
C VAL A 37 -0.80 6.54 4.10
N ALA A 38 -0.34 7.64 4.70
CA ALA A 38 -1.02 8.94 4.62
C ALA A 38 -1.11 9.45 3.17
N LYS A 39 -0.02 9.36 2.39
CA LYS A 39 -0.01 9.74 0.97
C LYS A 39 -0.96 8.91 0.11
N VAL A 40 -1.17 7.63 0.45
CA VAL A 40 -2.15 6.77 -0.22
C VAL A 40 -3.57 7.12 0.21
N ALA A 41 -3.77 7.39 1.49
CA ALA A 41 -5.06 7.79 2.05
C ALA A 41 -5.62 9.08 1.43
N GLU A 42 -4.76 9.98 0.92
CA GLU A 42 -5.16 11.18 0.18
C GLU A 42 -6.08 10.89 -1.02
N TYR A 43 -5.92 9.73 -1.68
CA TYR A 43 -6.75 9.35 -2.83
C TYR A 43 -7.54 8.06 -2.60
N VAL A 44 -7.26 7.31 -1.53
CA VAL A 44 -8.07 6.16 -1.09
C VAL A 44 -8.31 6.28 0.41
N PRO A 45 -9.31 7.05 0.86
CA PRO A 45 -9.50 7.36 2.29
C PRO A 45 -9.65 6.13 3.21
N GLY A 46 -10.10 5.00 2.66
CA GLY A 46 -10.21 3.73 3.38
C GLY A 46 -8.92 2.90 3.45
N TYR A 47 -7.82 3.35 2.86
CA TYR A 47 -6.51 2.69 2.94
C TYR A 47 -5.83 2.99 4.28
N ARG A 48 -5.66 1.97 5.12
CA ARG A 48 -5.11 2.13 6.47
C ARG A 48 -4.35 0.91 6.96
N MET A 49 -3.47 1.13 7.94
CA MET A 49 -2.84 0.05 8.67
C MET A 49 -3.80 -0.53 9.71
N LEU A 50 -3.88 -1.85 9.78
CA LEU A 50 -4.63 -2.57 10.82
C LEU A 50 -3.94 -2.50 12.18
N LYS A 51 -2.60 -2.48 12.16
CA LYS A 51 -1.72 -2.42 13.33
C LYS A 51 -0.42 -1.71 12.94
N GLU A 52 0.36 -1.30 13.94
CA GLU A 52 1.73 -0.85 13.68
C GLU A 52 2.55 -1.93 12.96
N PRO A 53 3.53 -1.54 12.12
CA PRO A 53 4.43 -2.48 11.47
C PRO A 53 5.11 -3.39 12.48
N ILE A 54 5.13 -4.69 12.20
CA ILE A 54 5.86 -5.67 13.01
C ILE A 54 7.26 -5.79 12.42
N ILE A 55 8.29 -5.60 13.24
CA ILE A 55 9.69 -5.62 12.82
C ILE A 55 10.42 -6.67 13.66
N ASP A 56 10.85 -7.73 13.01
CA ASP A 56 11.55 -8.86 13.64
C ASP A 56 12.97 -8.97 13.08
N GLU A 57 13.96 -9.27 13.93
CA GLU A 57 15.26 -9.77 13.46
C GLU A 57 15.12 -11.21 12.99
N VAL A 58 15.63 -11.51 11.80
CA VAL A 58 15.52 -12.84 11.20
C VAL A 58 16.82 -13.27 10.54
N SER A 59 17.06 -14.58 10.58
CA SER A 59 18.01 -15.28 9.71
C SER A 59 17.23 -16.35 8.96
N VAL A 60 17.12 -16.21 7.64
CA VAL A 60 16.33 -17.09 6.78
C VAL A 60 17.13 -17.51 5.56
N SER A 61 16.97 -18.76 5.13
CA SER A 61 17.48 -19.24 3.86
C SER A 61 16.35 -19.24 2.85
N ILE A 62 16.53 -18.55 1.73
CA ILE A 62 15.55 -18.51 0.64
C ILE A 62 16.10 -19.37 -0.51
N PRO A 63 15.39 -20.43 -0.92
CA PRO A 63 15.78 -21.20 -2.10
C PRO A 63 16.05 -20.30 -3.30
N ASP A 64 17.14 -20.57 -4.01
CA ASP A 64 17.61 -19.84 -5.19
C ASP A 64 18.05 -18.38 -4.98
N LEU A 65 17.81 -17.78 -3.80
CA LEU A 65 18.25 -16.42 -3.47
C LEU A 65 19.38 -16.40 -2.43
N GLY A 66 19.53 -17.46 -1.63
CA GLY A 66 20.57 -17.62 -0.63
C GLY A 66 20.13 -17.22 0.79
N ASP A 67 21.10 -17.08 1.67
CA ASP A 67 20.89 -16.77 3.08
C ASP A 67 20.77 -15.27 3.29
N PHE A 68 19.79 -14.88 4.10
CA PHE A 68 19.54 -13.51 4.49
C PHE A 68 19.54 -13.39 6.00
N THR A 69 20.24 -12.39 6.53
CA THR A 69 20.18 -11.99 7.94
C THR A 69 19.97 -10.48 8.03
N GLY A 70 18.95 -10.07 8.78
CA GLY A 70 18.56 -8.68 8.89
C GLY A 70 17.20 -8.55 9.54
N LEU A 71 16.40 -7.61 9.04
CA LEU A 71 15.05 -7.35 9.53
C LEU A 71 14.01 -7.92 8.57
N LYS A 72 12.92 -8.40 9.15
CA LYS A 72 11.65 -8.66 8.47
C LYS A 72 10.64 -7.63 8.93
N VAL A 73 10.16 -6.80 8.00
CA VAL A 73 9.07 -5.85 8.23
C VAL A 73 7.78 -6.45 7.70
N THR A 74 6.74 -6.49 8.55
CA THR A 74 5.40 -6.95 8.19
C THR A 74 4.40 -5.81 8.35
N CYS A 75 3.77 -5.42 7.24
CA CYS A 75 2.68 -4.44 7.23
C CYS A 75 1.35 -5.15 7.01
N LEU A 76 0.37 -4.85 7.85
CA LEU A 76 -1.00 -5.36 7.74
C LEU A 76 -1.91 -4.20 7.34
N LEU A 77 -2.48 -4.28 6.15
CA LEU A 77 -3.28 -3.23 5.55
C LEU A 77 -4.72 -3.69 5.37
N GLU A 78 -5.64 -2.74 5.46
CA GLU A 78 -6.99 -2.90 4.93
C GLU A 78 -7.37 -1.75 4.01
N VAL A 79 -8.22 -2.05 3.04
CA VAL A 79 -8.70 -1.09 2.05
C VAL A 79 -10.22 -1.15 2.02
N GLU A 80 -10.85 -0.14 2.61
CA GLU A 80 -12.29 0.09 2.48
C GLU A 80 -12.56 0.96 1.24
N GLY A 81 -13.48 0.51 0.39
CA GLY A 81 -13.94 1.28 -0.76
C GLY A 81 -14.75 2.52 -0.34
N ALA A 82 -14.67 3.57 -1.14
CA ALA A 82 -15.47 4.79 -1.05
C ALA A 82 -16.97 4.54 -1.35
N ALA A 83 -17.28 3.40 -1.94
CA ALA A 83 -18.63 2.97 -2.28
C ALA A 83 -19.38 3.86 -3.29
N HIS A 84 -18.64 4.43 -4.25
CA HIS A 84 -19.22 5.25 -5.31
C HIS A 84 -20.11 4.46 -6.28
N TYR A 85 -19.79 3.19 -6.53
CA TYR A 85 -20.56 2.29 -7.41
C TYR A 85 -20.67 0.88 -6.85
N LEU A 86 -19.59 0.36 -6.27
CA LEU A 86 -19.56 -0.96 -5.61
C LEU A 86 -19.68 -0.84 -4.09
N PRO A 87 -20.05 -1.90 -3.36
CA PRO A 87 -20.08 -1.86 -1.90
C PRO A 87 -18.70 -1.59 -1.28
N LYS A 88 -18.68 -1.13 -0.03
CA LYS A 88 -17.46 -0.78 0.73
C LYS A 88 -16.41 -1.90 0.83
N TYR A 89 -16.79 -3.17 0.72
CA TYR A 89 -15.85 -4.28 0.75
C TYR A 89 -15.01 -4.40 -0.53
N ALA A 90 -15.43 -3.77 -1.64
CA ALA A 90 -14.75 -3.80 -2.93
C ALA A 90 -13.56 -2.82 -3.02
N GLY A 91 -12.79 -2.69 -1.93
CA GLY A 91 -11.64 -1.78 -1.85
C GLY A 91 -10.55 -2.05 -2.88
N ASN A 92 -10.46 -3.29 -3.38
CA ASN A 92 -9.54 -3.68 -4.45
C ASN A 92 -9.81 -2.95 -5.78
N LEU A 93 -11.07 -2.67 -6.08
CA LEU A 93 -11.44 -1.94 -7.29
C LEU A 93 -11.32 -0.43 -7.09
N ASP A 94 -11.66 0.05 -5.90
CA ASP A 94 -11.57 1.47 -5.56
C ASP A 94 -10.11 1.96 -5.51
N ILE A 95 -9.17 1.17 -4.99
CA ILE A 95 -7.74 1.54 -5.00
C ILE A 95 -7.18 1.66 -6.42
N MET A 96 -7.57 0.75 -7.32
CA MET A 96 -7.12 0.78 -8.72
C MET A 96 -7.67 1.99 -9.47
N THR A 97 -8.98 2.25 -9.34
CA THR A 97 -9.65 3.35 -10.06
C THR A 97 -9.21 4.72 -9.52
N SER A 98 -9.06 4.85 -8.19
CA SER A 98 -8.58 6.09 -7.58
C SER A 98 -7.13 6.39 -7.94
N ALA A 99 -6.27 5.37 -8.02
CA ALA A 99 -4.89 5.53 -8.49
C ALA A 99 -4.84 5.98 -9.96
N ALA A 100 -5.68 5.39 -10.82
CA ALA A 100 -5.78 5.77 -12.23
C ALA A 100 -6.24 7.23 -12.40
N LEU A 101 -7.25 7.64 -11.64
CA LEU A 101 -7.73 9.03 -11.64
C LEU A 101 -6.64 10.00 -11.17
N ARG A 102 -6.00 9.73 -10.02
CA ARG A 102 -4.91 10.57 -9.50
C ARG A 102 -3.77 10.71 -10.51
N MET A 103 -3.43 9.65 -11.22
CA MET A 103 -2.39 9.71 -12.25
C MET A 103 -2.83 10.55 -13.45
N GLY A 104 -4.07 10.40 -13.90
CA GLY A 104 -4.64 11.23 -14.97
C GLY A 104 -4.58 12.73 -14.64
N GLU A 105 -4.96 13.10 -13.42
CA GLU A 105 -4.87 14.49 -12.92
C GLU A 105 -3.43 15.01 -12.91
N LYS A 106 -2.46 14.19 -12.43
CA LYS A 106 -1.05 14.58 -12.44
C LYS A 106 -0.49 14.79 -13.85
N ILE A 107 -0.90 13.97 -14.81
CA ILE A 107 -0.50 14.12 -16.22
C ILE A 107 -1.08 15.42 -16.78
N ALA A 108 -2.38 15.68 -16.56
CA ALA A 108 -3.03 16.91 -17.02
C ALA A 108 -2.34 18.17 -16.47
N GLN A 109 -2.09 18.23 -15.16
CA GLN A 109 -1.37 19.33 -14.52
C GLN A 109 0.06 19.52 -15.07
N HIS A 110 0.73 18.42 -15.42
CA HIS A 110 2.07 18.49 -16.02
C HIS A 110 2.07 19.07 -17.42
N LEU A 111 1.07 18.70 -18.23
CA LEU A 111 0.90 19.23 -19.58
C LEU A 111 0.56 20.73 -19.54
N GLU A 112 -0.33 21.16 -18.65
CA GLU A 112 -0.68 22.58 -18.45
C GLU A 112 0.55 23.42 -18.07
N ARG A 113 1.36 22.96 -17.10
CA ARG A 113 2.60 23.67 -16.70
C ARG A 113 3.58 23.82 -17.86
N LYS A 114 3.71 22.80 -18.72
CA LYS A 114 4.58 22.87 -19.90
C LYS A 114 4.05 23.85 -20.94
N SER A 115 2.73 23.89 -21.15
CA SER A 115 2.10 24.84 -22.06
C SER A 115 2.29 26.29 -21.60
N VAL A 116 2.17 26.56 -20.29
CA VAL A 116 2.41 27.90 -19.71
C VAL A 116 3.88 28.30 -19.76
N ALA A 117 4.82 27.37 -19.57
CA ALA A 117 6.25 27.67 -19.62
C ALA A 117 6.80 27.86 -21.05
N ALA A 118 6.03 27.47 -22.07
CA ALA A 118 6.44 27.55 -23.48
C ALA A 118 5.82 28.74 -24.24
N GLY A 119 4.95 29.52 -23.60
CA GLY A 119 4.33 30.74 -24.15
C GLY A 119 4.83 31.99 -23.44
#